data_AF-A0A7J8T6J8-F1
#
_entry.id   AF-A0A7J8T6J8-F1
#
_cell.length_a   1.000
_cell.length_b   1.000
_cell.length_c   1.000
_cell.angle_alpha   90.00
_cell.angle_beta   90.00
_cell.angle_gamma   90.00
#
_symmetry.space_group_name_H-M   'P 1'
#
loop_
_entity.id
_entity.type
_entity.pdbx_description
1 polymer ?
#
loop_
_entity_poly.entity_id
_entity_poly.type
_entity_poly.pdbx_seq_one_letter_code
_entity_poly.pdbx_strand_id
1 'polypeptide(L)'
;MGYGPHRFLWKALWKLDTLPKIRVFVWRVGHEILPMNCKITSIRQGFDNGCPRYGAETETMLHALKDCPTSKAVLSTGGWSKSFIFKNYDHCIDWLEDLMRVLDKRAMADLMTTLWNCWNNRNNFIFRGKEEEAKQI
;
A
#
# COMPACT_ATOMS: atom_id res chain seq x y z
N MET A 1 -9.49 -18.09 -14.77
CA MET A 1 -9.41 -17.38 -13.48
C MET A 1 -10.58 -16.41 -13.37
N GLY A 2 -11.54 -16.68 -12.48
CA GLY A 2 -12.69 -15.81 -12.25
C GLY A 2 -12.29 -14.63 -11.38
N TYR A 3 -12.62 -13.41 -11.80
CA TYR A 3 -12.16 -12.17 -11.17
C TYR A 3 -12.90 -11.77 -9.88
N GLY A 4 -13.72 -12.65 -9.29
CA GLY A 4 -14.48 -12.37 -8.06
C GLY A 4 -15.35 -11.09 -8.13
N PRO A 5 -15.83 -10.57 -6.99
CA PRO A 5 -16.64 -9.35 -6.94
C PRO A 5 -15.90 -8.09 -7.45
N HIS A 6 -14.57 -8.09 -7.46
CA HIS A 6 -13.72 -6.95 -7.86
C HIS A 6 -13.25 -7.02 -9.33
N ARG A 7 -14.08 -7.57 -10.22
CA ARG A 7 -13.74 -7.75 -11.65
C ARG A 7 -13.38 -6.45 -12.37
N PHE A 8 -14.02 -5.34 -11.98
CA PHE A 8 -13.72 -4.02 -12.50
C PHE A 8 -12.28 -3.62 -12.19
N LEU A 9 -11.90 -3.66 -10.90
CA LEU A 9 -10.57 -3.30 -10.42
C LEU A 9 -9.47 -4.07 -11.18
N TRP A 10 -9.60 -5.39 -11.28
CA TRP A 10 -8.57 -6.20 -11.93
C TRP A 10 -8.43 -5.93 -13.42
N LYS A 11 -9.54 -5.76 -14.13
CA LYS A 11 -9.48 -5.36 -15.55
C LYS A 11 -8.83 -4.00 -15.74
N ALA A 12 -9.10 -3.06 -14.84
CA ALA A 12 -8.53 -1.72 -14.90
C ALA A 12 -7.02 -1.74 -14.57
N LEU A 13 -6.62 -2.45 -13.52
CA LEU A 13 -5.23 -2.61 -13.09
C LEU A 13 -4.32 -3.07 -14.25
N TRP A 14 -4.74 -4.09 -14.98
CA TRP A 14 -3.92 -4.64 -16.07
C TRP A 14 -3.80 -3.71 -17.29
N LYS A 15 -4.65 -2.69 -17.39
CA LYS A 15 -4.64 -1.67 -18.45
C LYS A 15 -3.89 -0.38 -18.09
N LEU A 16 -3.37 -0.27 -16.87
CA LEU A 16 -2.60 0.90 -16.44
C LEU A 16 -1.21 0.91 -17.06
N ASP A 17 -0.75 2.11 -17.40
CA ASP A 17 0.59 2.34 -17.92
C ASP A 17 1.60 2.37 -16.76
N THR A 18 1.96 1.19 -16.29
CA THR A 18 2.89 0.98 -15.17
C THR A 18 3.76 -0.23 -15.42
N LEU A 19 4.91 -0.28 -14.73
CA LEU A 19 5.80 -1.43 -14.77
C LEU A 19 5.04 -2.70 -14.33
N PRO A 20 5.24 -3.86 -15.01
CA PRO A 20 4.58 -5.11 -14.63
C PRO A 20 4.74 -5.48 -13.16
N LYS A 21 5.91 -5.21 -12.57
CA LYS A 21 6.18 -5.44 -11.14
C LYS A 21 5.25 -4.64 -10.21
N ILE A 22 4.86 -3.42 -10.59
CA ILE A 22 3.94 -2.57 -9.83
C ILE A 22 2.53 -3.15 -9.90
N ARG A 23 2.09 -3.60 -11.09
CA ARG A 23 0.78 -4.27 -11.24
C ARG A 23 0.69 -5.54 -10.39
N VAL A 24 1.73 -6.37 -10.40
CA VAL A 24 1.81 -7.56 -9.55
C VAL A 24 1.82 -7.20 -8.07
N PHE A 25 2.54 -6.15 -7.68
CA PHE A 25 2.52 -5.64 -6.31
C PHE A 25 1.10 -5.25 -5.88
N VAL A 26 0.41 -4.43 -6.66
CA VAL A 26 -0.96 -3.98 -6.32
C VAL A 26 -1.94 -5.15 -6.30
N TRP A 27 -1.78 -6.12 -7.21
CA TRP A 27 -2.54 -7.36 -7.16
C TRP A 27 -2.33 -8.10 -5.83
N ARG A 28 -1.08 -8.19 -5.34
CA ARG A 28 -0.79 -8.76 -4.02
C ARG A 28 -1.33 -7.92 -2.86
N VAL A 29 -1.36 -6.60 -2.99
CA VAL A 29 -1.95 -5.68 -1.99
C VAL A 29 -3.45 -5.93 -1.89
N GLY A 30 -4.19 -5.98 -3.00
CA GLY A 30 -5.63 -6.23 -2.96
C GLY A 30 -5.98 -7.64 -2.46
N HIS A 31 -5.08 -8.62 -2.59
CA HIS A 31 -5.24 -9.92 -1.93
C HIS A 31 -4.64 -9.99 -0.52
N GLU A 32 -4.03 -8.90 -0.03
CA GLU A 32 -3.36 -8.81 1.27
C GLU A 32 -2.34 -9.93 1.50
N ILE A 33 -1.64 -10.36 0.44
CA ILE A 33 -0.69 -11.48 0.46
C ILE A 33 0.79 -11.07 0.51
N LEU A 34 1.11 -9.77 0.64
CA LEU A 34 2.52 -9.39 0.86
C LEU A 34 3.02 -9.93 2.21
N PRO A 35 4.31 -10.30 2.29
CA PRO A 35 4.92 -10.73 3.54
C PRO A 35 5.00 -9.52 4.49
N MET A 36 4.05 -9.42 5.41
CA MET A 36 4.08 -8.47 6.52
C MET A 36 4.53 -9.16 7.79
N ASN A 37 5.08 -8.39 8.72
CA ASN A 37 5.52 -8.88 10.03
C ASN A 37 4.37 -9.56 10.78
N CYS A 38 3.12 -9.09 10.63
CA CYS A 38 1.93 -9.74 11.20
C CYS A 38 1.67 -11.19 10.70
N LYS A 39 2.18 -11.59 9.53
CA LYS A 39 2.16 -12.99 9.07
C LYS A 39 3.37 -13.79 9.54
N ILE A 40 4.46 -13.11 9.88
CA ILE A 40 5.63 -13.74 10.50
C ILE A 40 5.35 -13.97 11.99
N THR A 41 4.66 -13.05 12.67
CA THR A 41 4.25 -13.17 14.09
C THR A 41 3.25 -14.29 14.31
N SER A 42 2.37 -14.58 13.33
CA SER A 42 1.45 -15.73 13.42
C SER A 42 2.17 -17.08 13.29
N ILE A 43 3.42 -17.10 12.79
CA ILE A 43 4.25 -18.30 12.59
C ILE A 43 5.38 -18.39 13.63
N ARG A 44 5.88 -17.27 14.15
CA ARG A 44 6.93 -17.19 15.17
C ARG A 44 6.47 -16.35 16.36
N GLN A 45 6.22 -17.02 17.50
CA GLN A 45 5.99 -16.36 18.78
C GLN A 45 7.22 -15.51 19.16
N GLY A 46 6.99 -14.25 19.56
CA GLY A 46 8.03 -13.32 20.00
C GLY A 46 8.35 -12.14 19.07
N PHE A 47 7.64 -12.00 17.95
CA PHE A 47 7.71 -10.77 17.15
C PHE A 47 6.62 -9.77 17.57
N ASP A 48 7.00 -8.48 17.63
CA ASP A 48 6.08 -7.38 17.83
C ASP A 48 5.17 -7.24 16.59
N ASN A 49 3.86 -7.15 16.82
CA ASN A 49 2.85 -6.91 15.80
C ASN A 49 2.65 -5.41 15.52
N GLY A 50 3.32 -4.55 16.27
CA GLY A 50 3.37 -3.11 16.08
C GLY A 50 4.03 -2.70 14.76
N CYS A 51 3.67 -1.51 14.28
CA CYS A 51 4.37 -0.84 13.20
C CYS A 51 5.88 -0.77 13.50
N PRO A 52 6.77 -1.29 12.65
CA PRO A 52 8.22 -1.29 12.89
C PRO A 52 8.82 0.09 13.16
N ARG A 53 8.13 1.14 12.69
CA ARG A 53 8.54 2.53 12.85
C ARG A 53 8.04 3.17 14.15
N TYR A 54 6.86 2.77 14.61
CA TYR A 54 6.13 3.51 15.65
C TYR A 54 5.63 2.64 16.83
N GLY A 55 5.73 1.31 16.74
CA GLY A 55 5.46 0.32 17.81
C GLY A 55 4.01 0.21 18.31
N ALA A 56 3.20 1.25 18.20
CA ALA A 56 1.93 1.35 18.94
C ALA A 56 0.72 0.73 18.24
N GLU A 57 0.63 0.80 16.91
CA GLU A 57 -0.51 0.28 16.15
C GLU A 57 -0.18 -1.07 15.50
N THR A 58 -1.14 -2.00 15.54
CA THR A 58 -1.02 -3.28 14.83
C THR A 58 -0.82 -3.02 13.34
N GLU A 59 0.26 -3.57 12.79
CA GLU A 59 0.61 -3.32 11.40
C GLU A 59 -0.22 -4.17 10.44
N THR A 60 -1.27 -3.55 9.91
CA THR A 60 -2.03 -4.07 8.76
C THR A 60 -1.43 -3.55 7.44
N MET A 61 -1.85 -4.13 6.31
CA MET A 61 -1.43 -3.66 4.99
C MET A 61 -1.92 -2.23 4.73
N LEU A 62 -3.16 -1.95 5.14
CA LEU A 62 -3.74 -0.62 5.12
C LEU A 62 -2.91 0.34 5.98
N HIS A 63 -2.50 -0.07 7.18
CA HIS A 63 -1.60 0.75 7.99
C HIS A 63 -0.30 1.02 7.26
N ALA A 64 0.42 -0.02 6.81
CA ALA A 64 1.70 0.14 6.14
C ALA A 64 1.64 1.07 4.91
N LEU A 65 0.57 1.02 4.12
CA LEU A 65 0.47 1.75 2.85
C LEU A 65 -0.28 3.08 2.94
N LYS A 66 -1.17 3.24 3.91
CA LYS A 66 -2.08 4.39 4.02
C LYS A 66 -2.06 5.03 5.40
N ASP A 67 -2.22 4.27 6.50
CA ASP A 67 -2.47 4.88 7.81
C ASP A 67 -1.20 5.21 8.63
N CYS A 68 -0.08 4.60 8.30
CA CYS A 68 1.23 4.87 8.90
C CYS A 68 1.60 6.34 8.72
N PRO A 69 2.10 7.04 9.77
CA PRO A 69 2.48 8.46 9.67
C PRO A 69 3.42 8.77 8.50
N THR A 70 4.41 7.90 8.22
CA THR A 70 5.31 8.06 7.06
C THR A 70 4.54 8.01 5.74
N SER A 71 3.69 7.00 5.56
CA SER A 71 2.89 6.84 4.33
C SER A 71 1.87 7.97 4.17
N LYS A 72 1.20 8.39 5.26
CA LYS A 72 0.31 9.55 5.28
C LYS A 72 1.02 10.83 4.85
N ALA A 73 2.24 11.07 5.33
CA ALA A 73 3.04 12.23 4.95
C ALA A 73 3.34 12.21 3.44
N VAL A 74 3.84 11.10 2.91
CA VAL A 74 4.11 10.94 1.46
C VAL A 74 2.85 11.17 0.63
N LEU A 75 1.72 10.58 1.04
CA LEU A 75 0.45 10.76 0.33
C LEU A 75 -0.06 12.21 0.41
N SER A 76 0.11 12.88 1.55
CA SER A 76 -0.30 14.27 1.70
C SER A 76 0.56 15.20 0.84
N THR A 77 1.88 14.99 0.80
CA THR A 77 2.81 15.76 -0.05
C THR A 77 2.55 15.52 -1.54
N GLY A 78 2.12 14.30 -1.92
CA GLY A 78 1.71 13.97 -3.28
C GLY A 78 0.41 14.64 -3.75
N GLY A 79 -0.26 15.42 -2.90
CA GLY A 79 -1.48 16.14 -3.25
C GLY A 79 -2.74 15.27 -3.33
N TRP A 80 -2.71 14.07 -2.75
CA TRP A 80 -3.87 13.16 -2.77
C TRP A 80 -5.00 13.68 -1.87
N SER A 81 -6.25 13.45 -2.28
CA SER A 81 -7.43 13.91 -1.54
C SER A 81 -7.44 13.41 -0.09
N LYS A 82 -7.86 14.27 0.84
CA LYS A 82 -8.13 13.89 2.24
C LYS A 82 -9.14 12.74 2.33
N SER A 83 -10.13 12.69 1.44
CA SER A 83 -11.12 11.59 1.43
C SER A 83 -10.47 10.23 1.16
N PHE A 84 -9.37 10.20 0.41
CA PHE A 84 -8.58 8.99 0.23
C PHE A 84 -7.80 8.69 1.52
N ILE A 85 -7.03 9.65 2.04
CA ILE A 85 -6.09 9.39 3.14
C ILE A 85 -6.81 9.04 4.46
N PHE A 86 -7.97 9.66 4.73
CA PHE A 86 -8.64 9.57 6.04
C PHE A 86 -9.91 8.71 6.07
N LYS A 87 -10.43 8.24 4.91
CA LYS A 87 -11.55 7.30 4.93
C LYS A 87 -11.11 5.94 5.47
N ASN A 88 -11.94 5.35 6.31
CA ASN A 88 -11.70 4.02 6.87
C ASN A 88 -12.13 2.94 5.88
N TYR A 89 -11.34 1.87 5.83
CA TYR A 89 -11.57 0.69 5.01
C TYR A 89 -11.19 -0.54 5.84
N ASP A 90 -11.92 -1.63 5.64
CA ASP A 90 -11.62 -2.90 6.31
C ASP A 90 -10.61 -3.73 5.50
N HIS A 91 -10.65 -3.62 4.16
CA HIS A 91 -9.77 -4.34 3.25
C HIS A 91 -9.08 -3.43 2.23
N CYS A 92 -7.85 -3.78 1.87
CA CYS A 92 -7.09 -3.06 0.83
C CYS A 92 -7.82 -3.05 -0.53
N ILE A 93 -8.55 -4.11 -0.84
CA ILE A 93 -9.22 -4.23 -2.14
C ILE A 93 -10.34 -3.22 -2.34
N ASP A 94 -11.10 -2.92 -1.27
CA ASP A 94 -12.18 -1.93 -1.29
C ASP A 94 -11.62 -0.53 -1.46
N TRP A 95 -10.52 -0.25 -0.74
CA TRP A 95 -9.78 1.00 -0.89
C TRP A 95 -9.23 1.18 -2.32
N LEU A 96 -8.60 0.15 -2.89
CA LEU A 96 -8.07 0.21 -4.25
C LEU A 96 -9.17 0.34 -5.31
N GLU A 97 -10.31 -0.31 -5.12
CA GLU A 97 -11.43 -0.22 -6.06
C GLU A 97 -12.08 1.17 -6.05
N ASP A 98 -12.28 1.76 -4.86
CA ASP A 98 -12.78 3.14 -4.73
C ASP A 98 -11.86 4.12 -5.46
N LEU A 99 -10.55 4.00 -5.29
CA LEU A 99 -9.57 4.85 -5.97
C LEU A 99 -9.61 4.67 -7.49
N MET A 100 -9.70 3.42 -7.96
CA MET A 100 -9.78 3.12 -9.39
C MET A 100 -11.05 3.68 -10.06
N ARG A 101 -12.12 3.93 -9.29
CA ARG A 101 -13.37 4.52 -9.79
C ARG A 101 -13.32 6.05 -9.88
N VAL A 102 -12.48 6.69 -9.07
CA VAL A 102 -12.41 8.15 -8.94
C VAL A 102 -11.23 8.74 -9.71
N LEU A 103 -10.08 8.04 -9.74
CA LEU A 103 -8.87 8.51 -10.38
C LEU A 103 -8.84 8.17 -11.87
N ASP A 104 -8.28 9.08 -12.67
CA ASP A 104 -7.92 8.75 -14.04
C ASP A 104 -6.73 7.77 -14.07
N LYS A 105 -6.44 7.23 -15.27
CA LYS A 105 -5.38 6.23 -15.44
C LYS A 105 -3.99 6.72 -15.03
N ARG A 106 -3.68 7.99 -15.28
CA ARG A 106 -2.36 8.57 -14.98
C ARG A 106 -2.23 8.74 -13.47
N ALA A 107 -3.22 9.38 -12.85
CA ALA A 107 -3.27 9.54 -11.40
C ALA A 107 -3.21 8.18 -10.68
N MET A 108 -3.93 7.18 -11.16
CA MET A 108 -3.86 5.85 -10.57
C MET A 108 -2.48 5.19 -10.75
N ALA A 109 -1.84 5.35 -11.90
CA ALA A 109 -0.48 4.86 -12.14
C ALA A 109 0.55 5.52 -11.20
N ASP A 110 0.47 6.84 -11.02
CA ASP A 110 1.32 7.61 -10.13
C ASP A 110 1.12 7.19 -8.67
N LEU A 111 -0.13 6.97 -8.27
CA LEU A 111 -0.47 6.47 -6.94
C LEU A 111 0.11 5.08 -6.69
N MET A 112 -0.11 4.12 -7.60
CA MET A 112 0.41 2.76 -7.45
C MET A 112 1.95 2.74 -7.35
N THR A 113 2.61 3.62 -8.10
CA THR A 113 4.06 3.80 -8.04
C THR A 113 4.49 4.37 -6.69
N THR A 114 3.74 5.34 -6.17
CA THR A 114 3.97 5.91 -4.83
C THR A 114 3.84 4.84 -3.73
N LEU A 115 2.77 4.04 -3.77
CA LEU A 115 2.55 2.96 -2.80
C LEU A 115 3.65 1.90 -2.87
N TRP A 116 4.12 1.56 -4.06
CA TRP A 116 5.26 0.67 -4.26
C TRP A 116 6.53 1.22 -3.60
N ASN A 117 6.80 2.52 -3.73
CA ASN A 117 7.94 3.18 -3.12
C ASN A 117 7.81 3.22 -1.58
N CYS A 118 6.63 3.51 -1.04
CA CYS A 118 6.36 3.44 0.40
C CYS A 118 6.65 2.04 0.95
N TRP A 119 6.17 1.00 0.26
CA TRP A 119 6.42 -0.39 0.62
C TRP A 119 7.92 -0.74 0.62
N ASN A 120 8.67 -0.33 -0.40
CA ASN A 120 10.11 -0.56 -0.45
C ASN A 120 10.87 0.21 0.62
N ASN A 121 10.51 1.46 0.88
CA ASN A 121 11.11 2.28 1.93
C ASN A 121 10.90 1.65 3.31
N ARG A 122 9.69 1.15 3.58
CA ARG A 122 9.39 0.33 4.77
C ARG A 122 10.27 -0.93 4.84
N ASN A 123 10.35 -1.71 3.77
CA ASN A 123 11.17 -2.93 3.77
C ASN A 123 12.66 -2.62 3.97
N ASN A 124 13.17 -1.56 3.33
CA ASN A 124 14.54 -1.10 3.53
C ASN A 124 14.79 -0.69 4.98
N PHE A 125 13.85 0.00 5.62
CA PHE A 125 13.94 0.30 7.05
C PHE A 125 14.06 -0.97 7.90
N ILE A 126 13.21 -1.98 7.66
CA ILE A 126 13.22 -3.25 8.41
C ILE A 126 14.51 -4.05 8.20
N PHE A 127 15.01 -4.14 6.96
CA PHE A 127 16.17 -4.98 6.62
C PHE A 127 17.52 -4.27 6.72
N ARG A 128 17.56 -2.94 6.64
CA ARG A 128 18.81 -2.16 6.56
C ARG A 128 18.92 -1.05 7.61
N GLY A 129 17.86 -0.75 8.36
CA GLY A 129 17.87 0.28 9.41
C GLY A 129 18.11 1.72 8.94
N LYS A 130 17.91 2.02 7.64
CA LYS A 130 18.09 3.37 7.07
C LYS A 130 16.82 3.87 6.38
N GLU A 131 16.42 5.08 6.74
CA GLU A 131 15.33 5.82 6.10
C GLU A 131 15.88 6.57 4.87
N GLU A 132 15.34 6.31 3.68
CA GLU A 132 15.55 7.21 2.54
C GLU A 132 14.51 8.33 2.63
N GLU A 133 14.97 9.54 2.95
CA GLU A 133 14.14 10.75 2.88
C GLU A 133 13.65 10.97 1.45
N ALA A 134 12.38 11.37 1.33
CA ALA A 134 11.78 11.72 0.05
C ALA A 134 12.52 12.91 -0.57
N LYS A 135 13.37 12.64 -1.57
CA LYS A 135 13.97 13.69 -2.38
C LYS A 135 12.90 14.25 -3.32
N GLN A 136 12.56 15.52 -3.12
CA GLN A 136 11.82 16.32 -4.11
C GLN A 136 12.62 16.33 -5.42
N ILE A 137 11.94 16.02 -6.52
CA ILE A 137 12.42 16.27 -7.89
C ILE A 137 11.88 17.63 -8.32
#